data_AF-A0A2E2D048-F1
#
_entry.id   AF-A0A2E2D048-F1
#
_cell.length_a   1.000
_cell.length_b   1.000
_cell.length_c   1.000
_cell.angle_alpha   90.00
_cell.angle_beta   90.00
_cell.angle_gamma   90.00
#
_symmetry.space_group_name_H-M   'P 1'
#
loop_
_entity.id
_entity.type
_entity.pdbx_description
1 polymer ?
#
loop_
_entity_poly.entity_id
_entity_poly.type
_entity_poly.pdbx_seq_one_letter_code
_entity_poly.pdbx_strand_id
1 'polypeptide(L)'
;MSTPPEKGVTNRKANNPLLPETFEQRGVYVPFTTPILAYARLRRPIGGSLEVLIPGLAGGSETYIIPYKVLPDVLNLLVHDRALHEELLNLRKISPGRVRQSANLIAMTGLGGPALAKRAKQDKQSELELPTLILFSLIRNAISQLAASHPGVAELDGRKIATPEGLNLARDALSGYGQTIGESGNKIYARLERWANALAPLGLSDGSIKGPLMILLTTLEDLTVELSKWLIQEPPDTAEMAQRTVTAARAAAQRARDHLNAIAELEQDMAEPLRSFDESENKITQHIERISLMLDGWQRVIDLWEMGRDGDRFFQRDTLEGFAQYLPILPVEAVGENVELWENLRESQNRWSRTSEHSIDAGMDQETKTKLSKFRKEPV
;
A
#
# COMPACT_ATOMS: atom_id res chain seq x y z
N MET A 1 57.90 10.61 -6.95
CA MET A 1 56.90 9.69 -6.37
C MET A 1 55.55 10.17 -6.86
N SER A 2 55.02 9.49 -7.87
CA SER A 2 53.76 9.81 -8.53
C SER A 2 52.61 9.14 -7.78
N THR A 3 51.65 9.94 -7.33
CA THR A 3 50.34 9.46 -6.88
C THR A 3 49.54 8.95 -8.10
N PRO A 4 48.88 7.79 -8.03
CA PRO A 4 48.07 7.29 -9.13
C PRO A 4 46.73 8.03 -9.20
N PRO A 5 46.13 8.18 -10.39
CA PRO A 5 44.88 8.89 -10.56
C PRO A 5 43.69 8.05 -10.08
N GLU A 6 42.72 8.74 -9.48
CA GLU A 6 41.41 8.22 -9.10
C GLU A 6 40.76 7.50 -10.29
N LYS A 7 40.38 6.24 -10.08
CA LYS A 7 39.58 5.48 -11.03
C LYS A 7 38.16 6.03 -11.04
N GLY A 8 37.89 6.85 -12.06
CA GLY A 8 36.67 6.86 -12.85
C GLY A 8 35.35 6.72 -12.10
N VAL A 9 34.81 7.85 -11.65
CA VAL A 9 33.36 8.04 -11.62
C VAL A 9 32.89 7.87 -13.05
N THR A 10 32.28 6.71 -13.34
CA THR A 10 31.69 6.45 -14.64
C THR A 10 30.61 7.48 -14.89
N ASN A 11 30.82 8.22 -15.98
CA ASN A 11 29.92 9.20 -16.54
C ASN A 11 28.63 8.48 -16.99
N ARG A 12 27.73 8.15 -16.05
CA ARG A 12 26.38 7.64 -16.36
C ARG A 12 25.64 8.78 -17.03
N LYS A 13 25.39 8.62 -18.33
CA LYS A 13 24.62 9.55 -19.16
C LYS A 13 23.35 9.98 -18.43
N ALA A 14 23.29 11.25 -18.08
CA ALA A 14 22.06 11.97 -17.81
C ALA A 14 21.18 11.90 -19.07
N ASN A 15 20.17 11.02 -19.07
CA ASN A 15 18.89 11.17 -19.76
C ASN A 15 18.02 9.95 -19.45
N ASN A 16 17.04 10.17 -18.56
CA ASN A 16 16.09 9.27 -17.89
C ASN A 16 16.53 8.60 -16.58
N PRO A 17 15.91 8.95 -15.43
CA PRO A 17 16.05 8.16 -14.22
C PRO A 17 15.31 6.81 -14.41
N LEU A 18 15.95 5.71 -13.97
CA LEU A 18 15.36 4.36 -13.99
C LEU A 18 14.21 4.21 -12.97
N LEU A 19 14.17 5.09 -11.97
CA LEU A 19 13.20 5.08 -10.88
C LEU A 19 12.38 6.37 -10.89
N PRO A 20 11.10 6.35 -10.49
CA PRO A 20 10.38 7.58 -10.20
C PRO A 20 11.04 8.34 -9.05
N GLU A 21 11.10 9.66 -9.11
CA GLU A 21 11.70 10.47 -8.02
C GLU A 21 10.80 10.46 -6.78
N THR A 22 9.47 10.49 -7.00
CA THR A 22 8.45 10.64 -5.97
C THR A 22 7.31 9.63 -6.11
N PHE A 23 6.53 9.45 -5.04
CA PHE A 23 5.30 8.67 -5.06
C PHE A 23 4.27 9.26 -6.02
N GLU A 24 4.21 10.59 -6.14
CA GLU A 24 3.35 11.28 -7.10
C GLU A 24 3.73 10.93 -8.54
N GLN A 25 5.03 10.88 -8.86
CA GLN A 25 5.49 10.45 -10.18
C GLN A 25 5.24 8.97 -10.45
N ARG A 26 5.45 8.11 -9.43
CA ARG A 26 5.18 6.68 -9.50
C ARG A 26 3.69 6.39 -9.75
N GLY A 27 2.82 7.15 -9.12
CA GLY A 27 1.38 6.90 -9.09
C GLY A 27 0.96 5.81 -8.12
N VAL A 28 -0.35 5.57 -8.09
CA VAL A 28 -1.06 4.65 -7.21
C VAL A 28 -1.67 3.52 -8.03
N TYR A 29 -1.47 2.27 -7.61
CA TYR A 29 -2.07 1.11 -8.26
C TYR A 29 -3.61 1.19 -8.27
N VAL A 30 -4.22 0.85 -9.41
CA VAL A 30 -5.68 0.73 -9.54
C VAL A 30 -6.05 -0.73 -9.78
N PRO A 31 -6.92 -1.34 -8.94
CA PRO A 31 -7.31 -2.73 -9.06
C PRO A 31 -8.36 -2.93 -10.17
N PHE A 32 -7.97 -2.63 -11.41
CA PHE A 32 -8.82 -2.91 -12.57
C PHE A 32 -8.97 -4.41 -12.79
N THR A 33 -10.15 -4.81 -13.28
CA THR A 33 -10.49 -6.19 -13.66
C THR A 33 -10.26 -6.46 -15.15
N THR A 34 -10.16 -5.40 -15.95
CA THR A 34 -9.83 -5.42 -17.38
C THR A 34 -8.37 -5.86 -17.52
N PRO A 35 -8.07 -7.00 -18.18
CA PRO A 35 -6.74 -7.61 -18.16
C PRO A 35 -5.60 -6.67 -18.60
N ILE A 36 -5.82 -5.84 -19.63
CA ILE A 36 -4.83 -4.89 -20.12
C ILE A 36 -4.44 -3.80 -19.11
N LEU A 37 -5.25 -3.60 -18.08
CA LEU A 37 -5.03 -2.61 -17.02
C LEU A 37 -4.57 -3.24 -15.70
N ALA A 38 -4.22 -4.52 -15.69
CA ALA A 38 -3.92 -5.29 -14.47
C ALA A 38 -2.78 -4.72 -13.61
N TYR A 39 -1.91 -3.88 -14.17
CA TYR A 39 -0.80 -3.21 -13.47
C TYR A 39 -0.83 -1.69 -13.65
N ALA A 40 -1.98 -1.15 -14.04
CA ALA A 40 -2.12 0.26 -14.31
C ALA A 40 -2.00 1.08 -13.01
N ARG A 41 -1.34 2.24 -13.12
CA ARG A 41 -1.19 3.20 -12.03
C ARG A 41 -1.81 4.54 -12.39
N LEU A 42 -2.43 5.18 -11.42
CA LEU A 42 -3.08 6.47 -11.55
C LEU A 42 -2.20 7.54 -10.89
N ARG A 43 -1.92 8.63 -11.60
CA ARG A 43 -1.21 9.77 -11.02
C ARG A 43 -1.82 11.09 -11.45
N ARG A 44 -1.57 12.13 -10.66
CA ARG A 44 -1.89 13.50 -11.01
C ARG A 44 -0.57 14.30 -11.00
N PRO A 45 0.01 14.62 -12.17
CA PRO A 45 1.20 15.45 -12.24
C PRO A 45 0.90 16.87 -11.72
N ILE A 46 1.94 17.55 -11.25
CA ILE A 46 1.83 18.92 -10.73
C ILE A 46 1.28 19.83 -11.83
N GLY A 47 0.16 20.50 -11.56
CA GLY A 47 -0.51 21.40 -12.51
C GLY A 47 -1.22 20.69 -13.67
N GLY A 48 -1.28 19.35 -13.69
CA GLY A 48 -1.87 18.57 -14.77
C GLY A 48 -3.18 17.87 -14.41
N SER A 49 -3.79 17.25 -15.43
CA SER A 49 -4.96 16.39 -15.29
C SER A 49 -4.58 14.99 -14.83
N LEU A 50 -5.57 14.23 -14.33
CA LEU A 50 -5.39 12.84 -13.96
C LEU A 50 -4.96 12.00 -15.17
N GLU A 51 -3.97 11.14 -14.99
CA GLU A 51 -3.37 10.28 -16.03
C GLU A 51 -3.26 8.85 -15.53
N VAL A 52 -3.44 7.87 -16.43
CA VAL A 52 -3.16 6.46 -16.18
C VAL A 52 -1.89 6.05 -16.90
N LEU A 53 -1.05 5.32 -16.17
CA LEU A 53 0.20 4.72 -16.59
C LEU A 53 -0.07 3.25 -16.80
N ILE A 54 0.22 2.74 -17.99
CA ILE A 54 0.03 1.32 -18.29
C ILE A 54 1.36 0.74 -18.77
N PRO A 55 2.08 -0.01 -17.92
CA PRO A 55 3.36 -0.61 -18.28
C PRO A 55 3.16 -1.77 -19.26
N GLY A 56 4.14 -2.00 -20.14
CA GLY A 56 4.19 -3.24 -20.95
C GLY A 56 3.20 -3.31 -22.11
N LEU A 57 2.48 -2.22 -22.38
CA LEU A 57 1.39 -2.23 -23.35
C LEU A 57 1.93 -2.31 -24.80
N ALA A 58 1.26 -3.08 -25.67
CA ALA A 58 1.70 -3.35 -27.05
C ALA A 58 3.10 -3.99 -27.17
N GLY A 59 3.48 -4.83 -26.20
CA GLY A 59 4.72 -5.62 -26.25
C GLY A 59 6.01 -4.84 -26.03
N GLY A 60 5.93 -3.56 -25.65
CA GLY A 60 7.09 -2.71 -25.41
C GLY A 60 7.51 -2.63 -23.95
N SER A 61 8.79 -2.36 -23.68
CA SER A 61 9.31 -2.02 -22.34
C SER A 61 9.03 -0.56 -21.95
N GLU A 62 7.93 0.01 -22.45
CA GLU A 62 7.55 1.41 -22.26
C GLU A 62 6.22 1.48 -21.50
N THR A 63 6.04 2.54 -20.73
CA THR A 63 4.79 2.86 -20.04
C THR A 63 4.00 3.86 -20.87
N TYR A 64 2.78 3.49 -21.23
CA TYR A 64 1.86 4.40 -21.91
C TYR A 64 1.22 5.34 -20.91
N ILE A 65 1.14 6.62 -21.27
CA ILE A 65 0.50 7.66 -20.46
C ILE A 65 -0.73 8.13 -21.19
N ILE A 66 -1.89 7.82 -20.63
CA ILE A 66 -3.18 8.16 -21.20
C ILE A 66 -3.88 9.12 -20.26
N PRO A 67 -4.38 10.28 -20.73
CA PRO A 67 -5.24 11.13 -19.91
C PRO A 67 -6.42 10.30 -19.41
N TYR A 68 -6.63 10.26 -18.10
CA TYR A 68 -7.56 9.31 -17.49
C TYR A 68 -8.98 9.49 -18.03
N LYS A 69 -9.38 10.73 -18.31
CA LYS A 69 -10.69 11.08 -18.86
C LYS A 69 -11.03 10.34 -20.16
N VAL A 70 -10.05 10.08 -21.03
CA VAL A 70 -10.28 9.45 -22.34
C VAL A 70 -10.03 7.94 -22.33
N LEU A 71 -9.68 7.36 -21.19
CA LEU A 71 -9.39 5.93 -21.07
C LEU A 71 -10.50 5.03 -21.66
N PRO A 72 -11.80 5.26 -21.41
CA PRO A 72 -12.87 4.43 -21.97
C PRO A 72 -13.05 4.55 -23.49
N ASP A 73 -12.55 5.63 -24.10
CA ASP A 73 -12.58 5.85 -25.55
C ASP A 73 -11.44 5.09 -26.26
N VAL A 74 -10.36 4.82 -25.51
CA VAL A 74 -9.16 4.15 -25.99
C VAL A 74 -9.22 2.64 -25.76
N LEU A 75 -9.71 2.22 -24.60
CA LEU A 75 -9.76 0.82 -24.18
C LEU A 75 -11.18 0.38 -23.85
N ASN A 76 -11.52 -0.85 -24.23
CA ASN A 76 -12.78 -1.48 -23.86
C ASN A 76 -12.74 -1.93 -22.39
N LEU A 77 -13.23 -1.06 -21.50
CA LEU A 77 -13.33 -1.36 -20.08
C LEU A 77 -14.50 -2.32 -19.78
N LEU A 78 -14.25 -3.28 -18.90
CA LEU A 78 -15.31 -4.07 -18.26
C LEU A 78 -16.26 -3.16 -17.47
N VAL A 79 -17.51 -3.59 -17.26
CA VAL A 79 -18.55 -2.76 -16.62
C VAL A 79 -18.14 -2.29 -15.23
N HIS A 80 -17.55 -3.17 -14.42
CA HIS A 80 -16.96 -2.81 -13.12
C HIS A 80 -15.96 -1.65 -13.25
N ASP A 81 -15.05 -1.73 -14.22
CA ASP A 81 -13.97 -0.76 -14.37
C ASP A 81 -14.44 0.57 -14.97
N ARG A 82 -15.54 0.57 -15.74
CA ARG A 82 -16.22 1.81 -16.16
C ARG A 82 -16.76 2.56 -14.94
N ALA A 83 -17.42 1.85 -14.03
CA ALA A 83 -17.94 2.47 -12.80
C ALA A 83 -16.79 2.94 -11.88
N LEU A 84 -15.71 2.16 -11.76
CA LEU A 84 -14.51 2.57 -11.02
C LEU A 84 -13.85 3.80 -11.65
N HIS A 85 -13.81 3.88 -12.98
CA HIS A 85 -13.28 5.03 -13.70
C HIS A 85 -14.04 6.33 -13.39
N GLU A 86 -15.37 6.30 -13.43
CA GLU A 86 -16.21 7.45 -13.10
C GLU A 86 -16.03 7.89 -11.65
N GLU A 87 -15.95 6.94 -10.71
CA GLU A 87 -15.72 7.21 -9.29
C GLU A 87 -14.34 7.88 -9.06
N LEU A 88 -13.28 7.31 -9.63
CA LEU A 88 -11.91 7.81 -9.44
C LEU A 88 -11.68 9.18 -10.13
N LEU A 89 -12.38 9.47 -11.23
CA LEU A 89 -12.32 10.78 -11.90
C LEU A 89 -12.71 11.94 -10.96
N ASN A 90 -13.62 11.69 -10.02
CA ASN A 90 -14.16 12.70 -9.12
C ASN A 90 -13.34 12.85 -7.82
N LEU A 91 -12.30 12.03 -7.62
CA LEU A 91 -11.46 12.12 -6.43
C LEU A 91 -10.55 13.36 -6.48
N ARG A 92 -10.67 14.19 -5.44
CA ARG A 92 -9.81 15.36 -5.24
C ARG A 92 -8.35 15.00 -4.98
N LYS A 93 -8.12 13.97 -4.15
CA LYS A 93 -6.80 13.43 -3.83
C LYS A 93 -6.78 11.95 -4.21
N ILE A 94 -5.71 11.53 -4.89
CA ILE A 94 -5.45 10.12 -5.18
C ILE A 94 -4.47 9.60 -4.13
N SER A 95 -4.86 8.53 -3.44
CA SER A 95 -3.98 7.77 -2.55
C SER A 95 -4.39 6.29 -2.58
N PRO A 96 -3.51 5.35 -2.22
CA PRO A 96 -3.85 3.92 -2.27
C PRO A 96 -5.08 3.58 -1.41
N GLY A 97 -5.19 4.20 -0.22
CA GLY A 97 -6.35 4.04 0.66
C GLY A 97 -7.66 4.48 0.00
N ARG A 98 -7.67 5.64 -0.70
CA ARG A 98 -8.88 6.14 -1.37
C ARG A 98 -9.24 5.31 -2.59
N VAL A 99 -8.24 4.88 -3.38
CA VAL A 99 -8.47 4.01 -4.53
C VAL A 99 -9.06 2.67 -4.08
N ARG A 100 -8.52 2.08 -3.01
CA ARG A 100 -9.06 0.84 -2.41
C ARG A 100 -10.50 1.02 -1.93
N GLN A 101 -10.80 2.13 -1.24
CA GLN A 101 -12.17 2.42 -0.78
C GLN A 101 -13.14 2.56 -1.94
N SER A 102 -12.79 3.32 -2.99
CA SER A 102 -13.60 3.45 -4.20
C SER A 102 -13.79 2.10 -4.90
N ALA A 103 -12.74 1.30 -5.04
CA ALA A 103 -12.83 -0.05 -5.62
C ALA A 103 -13.76 -0.96 -4.80
N ASN A 104 -13.69 -0.95 -3.48
CA ASN A 104 -14.58 -1.71 -2.61
C ASN A 104 -16.04 -1.26 -2.74
N LEU A 105 -16.30 0.05 -2.82
CA LEU A 105 -17.65 0.58 -3.02
C LEU A 105 -18.25 0.09 -4.34
N ILE A 106 -17.49 0.14 -5.44
CA ILE A 106 -17.94 -0.36 -6.74
C ILE A 106 -18.12 -1.88 -6.70
N ALA A 107 -17.19 -2.62 -6.11
CA ALA A 107 -17.29 -4.07 -5.96
C ALA A 107 -18.58 -4.50 -5.23
N MET A 108 -18.99 -3.79 -4.16
CA MET A 108 -20.20 -4.08 -3.40
C MET A 108 -21.50 -4.03 -4.22
N THR A 109 -21.52 -3.30 -5.34
CA THR A 109 -22.67 -3.22 -6.27
C THR A 109 -22.90 -4.52 -7.04
N GLY A 110 -21.92 -5.43 -7.09
CA GLY A 110 -22.00 -6.68 -7.84
C GLY A 110 -21.44 -6.61 -9.27
N LEU A 111 -21.03 -5.44 -9.75
CA LEU A 111 -20.55 -5.26 -11.13
C LEU A 111 -19.30 -6.08 -11.49
N GLY A 112 -18.47 -6.43 -10.50
CA GLY A 112 -17.30 -7.32 -10.68
C GLY A 112 -17.55 -8.78 -10.32
N GLY A 113 -18.82 -9.18 -10.18
CA GLY A 113 -19.22 -10.56 -9.88
C GLY A 113 -19.40 -10.86 -8.38
N PRO A 114 -20.01 -12.02 -8.06
CA PRO A 114 -20.45 -12.33 -6.70
C PRO A 114 -19.32 -12.53 -5.70
N ALA A 115 -18.18 -13.09 -6.14
CA ALA A 115 -17.02 -13.31 -5.27
C ALA A 115 -16.41 -11.97 -4.81
N LEU A 116 -16.20 -11.04 -5.76
CA LEU A 116 -15.67 -9.71 -5.46
C LEU A 116 -16.62 -8.90 -4.58
N ALA A 117 -17.93 -8.94 -4.86
CA ALA A 117 -18.93 -8.28 -4.03
C ALA A 117 -18.99 -8.84 -2.60
N LYS A 118 -18.85 -10.16 -2.42
CA LYS A 118 -18.81 -10.79 -1.11
C LYS A 118 -17.59 -10.31 -0.32
N ARG A 119 -16.39 -10.32 -0.92
CA ARG A 119 -15.15 -9.84 -0.29
C ARG A 119 -15.28 -8.38 0.13
N ALA A 120 -15.72 -7.51 -0.77
CA ALA A 120 -15.87 -6.09 -0.47
C ALA A 120 -16.88 -5.79 0.66
N LYS A 121 -17.96 -6.58 0.78
CA LYS A 121 -18.91 -6.47 1.92
C LYS A 121 -18.28 -6.92 3.24
N GLN A 122 -17.48 -7.98 3.23
CA GLN A 122 -16.75 -8.46 4.41
C GLN A 122 -15.72 -7.42 4.86
N ASP A 123 -14.91 -6.91 3.93
CA ASP A 123 -13.94 -5.86 4.19
C ASP A 123 -14.61 -4.62 4.79
N LYS A 124 -15.76 -4.20 4.23
CA LYS A 124 -16.52 -3.05 4.74
C LYS A 124 -17.03 -3.27 6.16
N GLN A 125 -17.51 -4.47 6.48
CA GLN A 125 -17.97 -4.80 7.83
C GLN A 125 -16.81 -4.75 8.83
N SER A 126 -15.67 -5.36 8.50
CA SER A 126 -14.48 -5.31 9.34
C SER A 126 -13.98 -3.87 9.54
N GLU A 127 -13.99 -3.03 8.50
CA GLU A 127 -13.61 -1.62 8.60
C GLU A 127 -14.53 -0.80 9.54
N LEU A 128 -15.82 -1.15 9.67
CA LEU A 128 -16.75 -0.46 10.57
C LEU A 128 -16.52 -0.82 12.05
N GLU A 129 -16.01 -2.02 12.33
CA GLU A 129 -15.79 -2.52 13.69
C GLU A 129 -14.43 -2.08 14.27
N LEU A 130 -13.41 -1.92 13.40
CA LEU A 130 -12.03 -1.65 13.79
C LEU A 130 -11.85 -0.41 14.69
N PRO A 131 -12.37 0.79 14.36
CA PRO A 131 -12.15 1.98 15.18
C PRO A 131 -12.61 1.80 16.63
N THR A 132 -13.73 1.11 16.85
CA THR A 132 -14.27 0.86 18.19
C THR A 132 -13.35 -0.05 19.02
N LEU A 133 -12.85 -1.13 18.40
CA LEU A 133 -11.93 -2.06 19.07
C LEU A 133 -10.60 -1.36 19.41
N ILE A 134 -10.07 -0.57 18.47
CA ILE A 134 -8.84 0.21 18.67
C ILE A 134 -9.05 1.22 19.80
N LEU A 135 -10.19 1.94 19.82
CA LEU A 135 -10.51 2.92 20.85
C LEU A 135 -10.49 2.31 22.25
N PHE A 136 -11.10 1.14 22.43
CA PHE A 136 -11.11 0.47 23.75
C PHE A 136 -9.70 0.09 24.21
N SER A 137 -8.85 -0.37 23.30
CA SER A 137 -7.44 -0.65 23.60
C SER A 137 -6.66 0.63 23.93
N LEU A 138 -6.85 1.71 23.17
CA LEU A 138 -6.20 3.00 23.43
C LEU A 138 -6.63 3.60 24.76
N ILE A 139 -7.91 3.51 25.13
CA ILE A 139 -8.41 3.94 26.46
C ILE A 139 -7.73 3.16 27.56
N ARG A 140 -7.68 1.83 27.43
CA ARG A 140 -7.01 0.96 28.40
C ARG A 140 -5.53 1.32 28.56
N ASN A 141 -4.84 1.53 27.44
CA ASN A 141 -3.42 1.90 27.44
C ASN A 141 -3.21 3.27 28.08
N ALA A 142 -4.00 4.28 27.71
CA ALA A 142 -3.93 5.62 28.29
C ALA A 142 -4.18 5.61 29.81
N ILE A 143 -5.18 4.85 30.28
CA ILE A 143 -5.44 4.70 31.71
C ILE A 143 -4.25 4.03 32.41
N SER A 144 -3.69 2.96 31.85
CA SER A 144 -2.55 2.26 32.47
C SER A 144 -1.29 3.12 32.54
N GLN A 145 -1.10 4.09 31.63
CA GLN A 145 0.06 4.96 31.60
C GLN A 145 -0.15 6.23 32.44
N LEU A 146 -1.36 6.80 32.43
CA LEU A 146 -1.61 8.16 32.93
C LEU A 146 -2.49 8.23 34.18
N ALA A 147 -3.21 7.14 34.49
CA ALA A 147 -4.20 7.10 35.56
C ALA A 147 -4.22 5.75 36.31
N ALA A 148 -3.10 5.01 36.34
CA ALA A 148 -3.04 3.65 36.88
C ALA A 148 -3.50 3.53 38.35
N SER A 149 -3.32 4.59 39.14
CA SER A 149 -3.71 4.64 40.54
C SER A 149 -5.18 5.04 40.77
N HIS A 150 -5.95 5.32 39.70
CA HIS A 150 -7.34 5.75 39.85
C HIS A 150 -8.21 4.58 40.36
N PRO A 151 -9.09 4.81 41.37
CA PRO A 151 -9.96 3.75 41.88
C PRO A 151 -10.81 3.09 40.77
N GLY A 152 -10.96 1.76 40.84
CA GLY A 152 -11.80 0.98 39.94
C GLY A 152 -11.19 0.66 38.56
N VAL A 153 -10.08 1.30 38.16
CA VAL A 153 -9.55 1.13 36.79
C VAL A 153 -8.76 -0.16 36.59
N ALA A 154 -8.24 -0.78 37.65
CA ALA A 154 -7.52 -2.04 37.58
C ALA A 154 -8.36 -3.18 36.99
N GLU A 155 -9.69 -3.07 37.13
CA GLU A 155 -10.64 -4.04 36.63
C GLU A 155 -11.20 -3.71 35.23
N LEU A 156 -10.84 -2.56 34.64
CA LEU A 156 -11.34 -2.16 33.32
C LEU A 156 -10.66 -2.96 32.21
N ASP A 157 -11.46 -3.75 31.49
CA ASP A 157 -11.10 -4.39 30.24
C ASP A 157 -11.94 -3.83 29.08
N GLY A 158 -11.68 -4.28 27.85
CA GLY A 158 -12.42 -3.81 26.68
C GLY A 158 -13.92 -4.05 26.76
N ARG A 159 -14.38 -5.11 27.44
CA ARG A 159 -15.81 -5.41 27.59
C ARG A 159 -16.48 -4.46 28.57
N LYS A 160 -15.82 -4.13 29.67
CA LYS A 160 -16.30 -3.17 30.66
C LYS A 160 -16.26 -1.75 30.11
N ILE A 161 -15.23 -1.37 29.37
CA ILE A 161 -15.16 -0.05 28.70
C ILE A 161 -16.34 0.16 27.73
N ALA A 162 -16.85 -0.91 27.12
CA ALA A 162 -18.00 -0.85 26.21
C ALA A 162 -19.35 -0.56 26.93
N THR A 163 -19.42 -0.62 28.26
CA THR A 163 -20.65 -0.28 29.00
C THR A 163 -20.69 1.22 29.37
N PRO A 164 -21.88 1.82 29.55
CA PRO A 164 -21.99 3.21 30.00
C PRO A 164 -21.22 3.50 31.30
N GLU A 165 -21.23 2.56 32.24
CA GLU A 165 -20.57 2.69 33.54
C GLU A 165 -19.04 2.66 33.39
N GLY A 166 -18.50 1.70 32.63
CA GLY A 166 -17.06 1.61 32.40
C GLY A 166 -16.53 2.78 31.57
N LEU A 167 -17.31 3.28 30.62
CA LEU A 167 -16.98 4.48 29.86
C LEU A 167 -16.95 5.74 30.74
N ASN A 168 -17.92 5.89 31.65
CA ASN A 168 -17.91 7.00 32.61
C ASN A 168 -16.71 6.92 33.56
N LEU A 169 -16.38 5.72 34.06
CA LEU A 169 -15.19 5.50 34.87
C LEU A 169 -13.90 5.83 34.11
N ALA A 170 -13.80 5.44 32.83
CA ALA A 170 -12.66 5.77 31.98
C ALA A 170 -12.50 7.29 31.78
N ARG A 171 -13.60 8.01 31.55
CA ARG A 171 -13.59 9.48 31.41
C ARG A 171 -13.20 10.19 32.71
N ASP A 172 -13.69 9.70 33.83
CA ASP A 172 -13.34 10.20 35.17
C ASP A 172 -11.84 10.00 35.44
N ALA A 173 -11.33 8.79 35.19
CA ALA A 173 -9.91 8.48 35.34
C ALA A 173 -9.01 9.38 34.46
N LEU A 174 -9.39 9.60 33.20
CA LEU A 174 -8.66 10.47 32.28
C LEU A 174 -8.82 11.97 32.61
N SER A 175 -9.82 12.35 33.40
CA SER A 175 -10.02 13.73 33.85
C SER A 175 -8.86 14.22 34.72
N GLY A 176 -8.32 13.34 35.57
CA GLY A 176 -7.15 13.65 36.38
C GLY A 176 -5.93 14.04 35.54
N TYR A 177 -5.64 13.26 34.48
CA TYR A 177 -4.60 13.62 33.51
C TYR A 177 -4.95 14.90 32.75
N GLY A 178 -6.19 15.03 32.27
CA GLY A 178 -6.66 16.24 31.57
C GLY A 178 -6.36 17.51 32.36
N GLN A 179 -6.63 17.53 33.66
CA GLN A 179 -6.36 18.67 34.53
C GLN A 179 -4.87 19.07 34.54
N THR A 180 -3.95 18.11 34.48
CA THR A 180 -2.50 18.40 34.44
C THR A 180 -2.05 19.14 33.19
N ILE A 181 -2.83 19.06 32.10
CA ILE A 181 -2.56 19.75 30.84
C ILE A 181 -3.61 20.81 30.48
N GLY A 182 -4.48 21.18 31.44
CA GLY A 182 -5.50 22.23 31.26
C GLY A 182 -6.71 21.82 30.41
N GLU A 183 -7.02 20.52 30.33
CA GLU A 183 -8.08 19.95 29.48
C GLU A 183 -9.07 19.09 30.28
N SER A 184 -10.23 18.78 29.71
CA SER A 184 -11.22 17.88 30.34
C SER A 184 -11.02 16.42 29.92
N GLY A 185 -11.43 15.46 30.77
CA GLY A 185 -11.44 14.03 30.43
C GLY A 185 -12.23 13.71 29.15
N ASN A 186 -13.32 14.45 28.87
CA ASN A 186 -14.06 14.34 27.62
C ASN A 186 -13.23 14.71 26.39
N LYS A 187 -12.36 15.72 26.51
CA LYS A 187 -11.48 16.12 25.41
C LYS A 187 -10.36 15.10 25.19
N ILE A 188 -9.82 14.49 26.26
CA ILE A 188 -8.86 13.37 26.15
C ILE A 188 -9.52 12.18 25.45
N TYR A 189 -10.75 11.82 25.85
CA TYR A 189 -11.52 10.78 25.19
C TYR A 189 -11.74 11.06 23.69
N ALA A 190 -12.13 12.29 23.33
CA ALA A 190 -12.32 12.67 21.92
C ALA A 190 -11.00 12.59 21.11
N ARG A 191 -9.85 12.89 21.72
CA ARG A 191 -8.53 12.68 21.10
C ARG A 191 -8.25 11.19 20.86
N LEU A 192 -8.54 10.32 21.83
CA LEU A 192 -8.40 8.88 21.67
C LEU A 192 -9.32 8.31 20.57
N GLU A 193 -10.55 8.83 20.45
CA GLU A 193 -11.47 8.46 19.37
C GLU A 193 -10.93 8.86 17.99
N ARG A 194 -10.40 10.08 17.86
CA ARG A 194 -9.72 10.52 16.64
C ARG A 194 -8.49 9.67 16.33
N TRP A 195 -7.69 9.33 17.34
CA TRP A 195 -6.53 8.46 17.21
C TRP A 195 -6.94 7.07 16.70
N ALA A 196 -7.99 6.48 17.29
CA ALA A 196 -8.50 5.18 16.87
C ALA A 196 -8.97 5.18 15.41
N ASN A 197 -9.66 6.24 14.98
CA ASN A 197 -10.07 6.41 13.59
C ASN A 197 -8.86 6.56 12.65
N ALA A 198 -7.85 7.32 13.05
CA ALA A 198 -6.61 7.47 12.28
C ALA A 198 -5.89 6.13 12.12
N LEU A 199 -5.82 5.31 13.17
CA LEU A 199 -5.18 3.99 13.15
C LEU A 199 -5.97 2.92 12.40
N ALA A 200 -7.28 3.09 12.13
CA ALA A 200 -8.11 2.02 11.56
C ALA A 200 -7.54 1.31 10.30
N PRO A 201 -6.91 2.00 9.33
CA PRO A 201 -6.28 1.32 8.19
C PRO A 201 -5.12 0.38 8.56
N LEU A 202 -4.46 0.65 9.69
CA LEU A 202 -3.31 -0.08 10.18
C LEU A 202 -3.68 -1.10 11.27
N GLY A 203 -4.55 -0.73 12.21
CA GLY A 203 -4.73 -1.43 13.48
C GLY A 203 -3.80 -0.90 14.56
N LEU A 204 -3.58 -1.69 15.61
CA LEU A 204 -2.62 -1.39 16.67
C LEU A 204 -1.21 -1.83 16.28
N SER A 205 -0.20 -1.09 16.74
CA SER A 205 1.17 -1.32 16.31
C SER A 205 1.77 -2.63 16.82
N ASP A 206 1.23 -3.17 17.91
CA ASP A 206 1.59 -4.48 18.48
C ASP A 206 0.98 -5.67 17.72
N GLY A 207 0.11 -5.42 16.75
CA GLY A 207 -0.56 -6.43 15.93
C GLY A 207 -1.71 -7.19 16.63
N SER A 208 -2.12 -6.77 17.83
CA SER A 208 -3.26 -7.36 18.56
C SER A 208 -4.59 -7.12 17.85
N ILE A 209 -4.72 -5.98 17.17
CA ILE A 209 -5.80 -5.65 16.25
C ILE A 209 -5.15 -5.31 14.91
N LYS A 210 -5.50 -6.03 13.84
CA LYS A 210 -4.91 -5.83 12.52
C LYS A 210 -5.90 -5.13 11.59
N GLY A 211 -5.53 -3.95 11.11
CA GLY A 211 -6.18 -3.31 9.98
C GLY A 211 -5.66 -3.86 8.64
N PRO A 212 -6.28 -3.47 7.51
CA PRO A 212 -5.91 -3.97 6.18
C PRO A 212 -4.43 -3.81 5.82
N LEU A 213 -3.78 -2.72 6.23
CA LEU A 213 -2.36 -2.49 5.94
C LEU A 213 -1.43 -3.40 6.75
N MET A 214 -1.77 -3.69 8.01
CA MET A 214 -1.00 -4.64 8.82
C MET A 214 -1.15 -6.06 8.29
N ILE A 215 -2.36 -6.43 7.84
CA ILE A 215 -2.58 -7.72 7.17
C ILE A 215 -1.68 -7.81 5.94
N LEU A 216 -1.76 -6.84 5.02
CA LEU A 216 -0.94 -6.80 3.81
C LEU A 216 0.56 -6.84 4.10
N LEU A 217 1.04 -6.11 5.11
CA LEU A 217 2.43 -6.13 5.53
C LEU A 217 2.86 -7.54 5.97
N THR A 218 2.09 -8.16 6.86
CA THR A 218 2.42 -9.52 7.35
C THR A 218 2.34 -10.57 6.26
N THR A 219 1.35 -10.49 5.36
CA THR A 219 1.24 -11.42 4.22
C THR A 219 2.38 -11.22 3.22
N LEU A 220 2.86 -9.99 3.03
CA LEU A 220 4.04 -9.72 2.20
C LEU A 220 5.30 -10.34 2.83
N GLU A 221 5.47 -10.23 4.14
CA GLU A 221 6.58 -10.86 4.87
C GLU A 221 6.54 -12.39 4.72
N ASP A 222 5.36 -13.01 4.89
CA ASP A 222 5.14 -14.44 4.72
C ASP A 222 5.47 -14.91 3.29
N LEU A 223 5.01 -14.16 2.27
CA LEU A 223 5.36 -14.40 0.87
C LEU A 223 6.88 -14.45 0.67
N THR A 224 7.63 -13.56 1.33
CA THR A 224 9.09 -13.54 1.19
C THR A 224 9.74 -14.80 1.77
N VAL A 225 9.20 -15.34 2.87
CA VAL A 225 9.67 -16.58 3.49
C VAL A 225 9.36 -17.77 2.59
N GLU A 226 8.15 -17.80 2.03
CA GLU A 226 7.70 -18.85 1.12
C GLU A 226 8.54 -18.90 -0.16
N LEU A 227 8.63 -17.79 -0.89
CA LEU A 227 9.40 -17.70 -2.13
C LEU A 227 10.90 -18.01 -1.93
N SER A 228 11.47 -17.62 -0.78
CA SER A 228 12.85 -17.95 -0.44
C SER A 228 13.10 -19.45 -0.32
N LYS A 229 12.11 -20.21 0.17
CA LYS A 229 12.19 -21.68 0.24
C LYS A 229 11.93 -22.29 -1.14
N TRP A 230 10.94 -21.77 -1.84
CA TRP A 230 10.52 -22.26 -3.14
C TRP A 230 11.64 -22.21 -4.18
N LEU A 231 12.40 -21.10 -4.23
CA LEU A 231 13.43 -20.85 -5.25
C LEU A 231 14.65 -21.79 -5.20
N ILE A 232 14.88 -22.51 -4.09
CA ILE A 232 16.06 -23.36 -3.88
C ILE A 232 16.15 -24.47 -4.94
N GLN A 233 15.00 -24.96 -5.40
CA GLN A 233 14.90 -26.07 -6.35
C GLN A 233 14.65 -25.61 -7.79
N GLU A 234 14.76 -24.31 -8.05
CA GLU A 234 14.39 -23.73 -9.33
C GLU A 234 15.60 -23.52 -10.26
N PRO A 235 15.39 -23.56 -11.59
CA PRO A 235 16.41 -23.19 -12.56
C PRO A 235 16.93 -21.76 -12.32
N PRO A 236 18.17 -21.45 -12.72
CA PRO A 236 18.81 -20.15 -12.42
C PRO A 236 17.98 -18.92 -12.77
N ASP A 237 17.32 -18.89 -13.95
CA ASP A 237 16.54 -17.73 -14.40
C ASP A 237 15.29 -17.50 -13.53
N THR A 238 14.56 -18.58 -13.24
CA THR A 238 13.40 -18.54 -12.33
C THR A 238 13.83 -18.19 -10.90
N ALA A 239 14.93 -18.77 -10.42
CA ALA A 239 15.48 -18.49 -9.11
C ALA A 239 15.89 -17.01 -8.98
N GLU A 240 16.43 -16.40 -10.04
CA GLU A 240 16.73 -14.97 -10.07
C GLU A 240 15.46 -14.12 -9.91
N MET A 241 14.40 -14.42 -10.67
CA MET A 241 13.11 -13.70 -10.59
C MET A 241 12.53 -13.78 -9.16
N ALA A 242 12.52 -14.97 -8.57
CA ALA A 242 12.05 -15.17 -7.20
C ALA A 242 12.93 -14.41 -6.19
N GLN A 243 14.25 -14.48 -6.34
CA GLN A 243 15.18 -13.79 -5.44
C GLN A 243 15.01 -12.27 -5.50
N ARG A 244 14.83 -11.71 -6.71
CA ARG A 244 14.56 -10.27 -6.91
C ARG A 244 13.22 -9.86 -6.30
N THR A 245 12.19 -10.70 -6.46
CA THR A 245 10.88 -10.52 -5.82
C THR A 245 11.00 -10.46 -4.30
N VAL A 246 11.64 -11.48 -3.70
CA VAL A 246 11.90 -11.57 -2.25
C VAL A 246 12.64 -10.34 -1.75
N THR A 247 13.69 -9.93 -2.46
CA THR A 247 14.55 -8.81 -2.06
C THR A 247 13.78 -7.49 -2.06
N ALA A 248 12.99 -7.23 -3.10
CA ALA A 248 12.17 -6.03 -3.20
C ALA A 248 11.01 -6.02 -2.19
N ALA A 249 10.34 -7.15 -2.00
CA ALA A 249 9.27 -7.30 -1.01
C ALA A 249 9.78 -7.05 0.41
N ARG A 250 10.95 -7.61 0.78
CA ARG A 250 11.58 -7.36 2.08
C ARG A 250 11.97 -5.90 2.25
N ALA A 251 12.54 -5.27 1.23
CA ALA A 251 12.92 -3.86 1.30
C ALA A 251 11.69 -2.95 1.49
N ALA A 252 10.57 -3.23 0.79
CA ALA A 252 9.32 -2.50 0.96
C ALA A 252 8.69 -2.73 2.34
N ALA A 253 8.66 -3.99 2.80
CA ALA A 253 8.16 -4.34 4.13
C ALA A 253 8.98 -3.67 5.24
N GLN A 254 10.31 -3.64 5.12
CA GLN A 254 11.17 -2.97 6.10
C GLN A 254 10.88 -1.47 6.17
N ARG A 255 10.72 -0.77 5.03
CA ARG A 255 10.34 0.66 5.04
C ARG A 255 8.98 0.90 5.67
N ALA A 256 8.02 0.01 5.45
CA ALA A 256 6.73 0.06 6.13
C ALA A 256 6.88 -0.16 7.65
N ARG A 257 7.73 -1.11 8.07
CA ARG A 257 8.04 -1.37 9.49
C ARG A 257 8.70 -0.18 10.18
N ASP A 258 9.59 0.54 9.51
CA ASP A 258 10.22 1.74 10.07
C ASP A 258 9.15 2.79 10.46
N HIS A 259 8.14 3.00 9.60
CA HIS A 259 7.02 3.89 9.90
C HIS A 259 6.05 3.33 10.94
N LEU A 260 5.85 2.00 10.97
CA LEU A 260 5.07 1.35 12.01
C LEU A 260 5.70 1.56 13.39
N ASN A 261 7.03 1.43 13.49
CA ASN A 261 7.76 1.63 14.75
C ASN A 261 7.61 3.07 15.25
N ALA A 262 7.64 4.06 14.36
CA ALA A 262 7.38 5.46 14.73
C ALA A 262 5.98 5.69 15.30
N ILE A 263 4.96 4.95 14.83
CA ILE A 263 3.62 4.97 15.42
C ILE A 263 3.63 4.24 16.78
N ALA A 264 4.31 3.10 16.88
CA ALA A 264 4.42 2.33 18.11
C ALA A 264 5.04 3.15 19.26
N GLU A 265 6.03 4.00 18.96
CA GLU A 265 6.62 4.92 19.94
C GLU A 265 5.57 5.90 20.53
N LEU A 266 4.65 6.40 19.70
CA LEU A 266 3.55 7.26 20.16
C LEU A 266 2.55 6.49 21.03
N GLU A 267 2.28 5.22 20.72
CA GLU A 267 1.40 4.35 21.53
C GLU A 267 2.02 3.96 22.88
N GLN A 268 3.35 3.87 22.96
CA GLN A 268 4.09 3.49 24.16
C GLN A 268 4.16 4.60 25.22
N ASP A 269 4.27 5.87 24.79
CA ASP A 269 4.22 7.05 25.67
C ASP A 269 3.12 8.01 25.19
N MET A 270 1.90 7.78 25.67
CA MET A 270 0.72 8.52 25.22
C MET A 270 0.59 9.92 25.84
N ALA A 271 1.42 10.29 26.83
CA ALA A 271 1.26 11.56 27.54
C ALA A 271 1.44 12.75 26.58
N GLU A 272 2.61 12.82 25.92
CA GLU A 272 2.91 13.92 25.01
C GLU A 272 2.03 13.91 23.75
N PRO A 273 1.79 12.76 23.08
CA PRO A 273 0.87 12.70 21.95
C PRO A 273 -0.54 13.16 22.28
N LEU A 274 -1.06 12.88 23.48
CA LEU A 274 -2.37 13.37 23.90
C LEU A 274 -2.37 14.86 24.27
N ARG A 275 -1.22 15.43 24.69
CA ARG A 275 -1.07 16.86 24.97
C ARG A 275 -1.07 17.67 23.68
N SER A 276 -0.22 17.30 22.72
CA SER A 276 -0.03 17.94 21.41
C SER A 276 -0.76 17.18 20.29
N PHE A 277 -2.02 16.82 20.54
CA PHE A 277 -2.71 15.82 19.71
C PHE A 277 -2.91 16.18 18.25
N ASP A 278 -3.18 17.43 17.89
CA ASP A 278 -3.37 17.78 16.48
C ASP A 278 -2.06 17.59 15.67
N GLU A 279 -0.90 17.78 16.28
CA GLU A 279 0.39 17.45 15.63
C GLU A 279 0.61 15.95 15.55
N SER A 280 0.29 15.23 16.62
CA SER A 280 0.43 13.77 16.69
C SER A 280 -0.49 13.05 15.72
N GLU A 281 -1.74 13.46 15.60
CA GLU A 281 -2.70 12.92 14.62
C GLU A 281 -2.20 13.12 13.19
N ASN A 282 -1.63 14.30 12.88
CA ASN A 282 -1.02 14.57 11.59
C ASN A 282 0.18 13.63 11.32
N LYS A 283 1.06 13.43 12.31
CA LYS A 283 2.19 12.49 12.20
C LYS A 283 1.72 11.05 11.98
N ILE A 284 0.74 10.59 12.76
CA ILE A 284 0.15 9.25 12.62
C ILE A 284 -0.42 9.07 11.21
N THR A 285 -1.20 10.03 10.74
CA THR A 285 -1.81 9.99 9.40
C THR A 285 -0.73 9.97 8.30
N GLN A 286 0.35 10.74 8.46
CA GLN A 286 1.48 10.74 7.52
C GLN A 286 2.21 9.39 7.49
N HIS A 287 2.47 8.79 8.66
CA HIS A 287 3.10 7.47 8.73
C HIS A 287 2.23 6.40 8.09
N ILE A 288 0.92 6.41 8.35
CA ILE A 288 -0.04 5.47 7.73
C ILE A 288 -0.10 5.64 6.22
N GLU A 289 -0.14 6.88 5.71
CA GLU A 289 -0.10 7.14 4.26
C GLU A 289 1.21 6.62 3.66
N ARG A 290 2.36 6.85 4.32
CA ARG A 290 3.65 6.32 3.86
C ARG A 290 3.65 4.80 3.84
N ILE A 291 3.17 4.11 4.88
CA ILE A 291 3.00 2.65 4.89
C ILE A 291 2.14 2.20 3.70
N SER A 292 1.00 2.86 3.50
CA SER A 292 0.09 2.54 2.40
C SER A 292 0.75 2.71 1.03
N LEU A 293 1.64 3.69 0.87
CA LEU A 293 2.40 3.93 -0.35
C LEU A 293 3.54 2.92 -0.55
N MET A 294 4.20 2.46 0.52
CA MET A 294 5.23 1.41 0.42
C MET A 294 4.63 0.07 -0.03
N LEU A 295 3.42 -0.24 0.44
CA LEU A 295 2.72 -1.49 0.18
C LEU A 295 1.85 -1.46 -1.09
N ASP A 296 1.71 -0.30 -1.74
CA ASP A 296 0.88 -0.11 -2.93
C ASP A 296 1.31 -1.02 -4.11
N GLY A 297 0.36 -1.83 -4.59
CA GLY A 297 0.56 -2.80 -5.68
C GLY A 297 0.96 -4.21 -5.23
N TRP A 298 1.42 -4.40 -3.99
CA TRP A 298 1.86 -5.72 -3.50
C TRP A 298 0.71 -6.72 -3.30
N GLN A 299 -0.50 -6.25 -2.99
CA GLN A 299 -1.68 -7.13 -2.88
C GLN A 299 -1.90 -7.95 -4.16
N ARG A 300 -1.69 -7.35 -5.34
CA ARG A 300 -1.85 -8.05 -6.61
C ARG A 300 -0.82 -9.17 -6.79
N VAL A 301 0.42 -8.94 -6.36
CA VAL A 301 1.49 -9.95 -6.40
C VAL A 301 1.15 -11.11 -5.48
N ILE A 302 0.70 -10.82 -4.26
CA ILE A 302 0.23 -11.82 -3.29
C ILE A 302 -0.94 -12.62 -3.87
N ASP A 303 -1.99 -11.95 -4.35
CA ASP A 303 -3.16 -12.60 -4.91
C ASP A 303 -2.81 -13.53 -6.11
N LEU A 304 -1.87 -13.11 -6.97
CA LEU A 304 -1.40 -13.93 -8.08
C LEU A 304 -0.64 -15.16 -7.61
N TRP A 305 0.30 -14.98 -6.69
CA TRP A 305 1.04 -16.10 -6.14
C TRP A 305 0.12 -17.09 -5.44
N GLU A 306 -0.85 -16.62 -4.63
CA GLU A 306 -1.83 -17.49 -3.97
C GLU A 306 -2.66 -18.32 -4.95
N MET A 307 -3.04 -17.76 -6.10
CA MET A 307 -3.74 -18.51 -7.16
C MET A 307 -2.84 -19.60 -7.79
N GLY A 308 -1.55 -19.30 -7.97
CA GLY A 308 -0.55 -20.20 -8.54
C GLY A 308 0.00 -21.25 -7.57
N ARG A 309 -0.11 -20.98 -6.26
CA ARG A 309 0.65 -21.65 -5.21
C ARG A 309 0.47 -23.16 -5.19
N ASP A 310 -0.76 -23.62 -5.30
CA ASP A 310 -1.08 -25.05 -5.16
C ASP A 310 -1.03 -25.80 -6.51
N GLY A 311 -0.61 -25.11 -7.58
CA GLY A 311 -0.39 -25.72 -8.90
C GLY A 311 0.92 -26.50 -9.00
N ASP A 312 1.16 -27.11 -10.16
CA ASP A 312 2.44 -27.76 -10.43
C ASP A 312 3.58 -26.74 -10.58
N ARG A 313 4.83 -27.24 -10.60
CA ARG A 313 6.03 -26.38 -10.71
C ARG A 313 6.04 -25.56 -12.00
N PHE A 314 5.43 -26.04 -13.08
CA PHE A 314 5.34 -25.30 -14.33
C PHE A 314 4.41 -24.09 -14.15
N PHE A 315 3.21 -24.29 -13.61
CA PHE A 315 2.25 -23.23 -13.34
C PHE A 315 2.75 -22.19 -12.33
N GLN A 316 3.48 -22.63 -11.30
CA GLN A 316 4.11 -21.72 -10.34
C GLN A 316 5.16 -20.80 -11.00
N ARG A 317 5.96 -21.34 -11.93
CA ARG A 317 6.96 -20.57 -12.71
C ARG A 317 6.28 -19.56 -13.62
N ASP A 318 5.27 -19.99 -14.36
CA ASP A 318 4.43 -19.17 -15.23
C ASP A 318 3.79 -18.01 -14.44
N THR A 319 3.24 -18.32 -13.26
CA THR A 319 2.67 -17.31 -12.36
C THR A 319 3.72 -16.28 -11.91
N LEU A 320 4.91 -16.74 -11.50
CA LEU A 320 6.02 -15.86 -11.10
C LEU A 320 6.47 -14.96 -12.25
N GLU A 321 6.66 -15.53 -13.44
CA GLU A 321 7.07 -14.77 -14.63
C GLU A 321 6.03 -13.68 -14.96
N GLY A 322 4.74 -14.03 -14.89
CA GLY A 322 3.63 -13.12 -15.14
C GLY A 322 3.67 -11.85 -14.30
N PHE A 323 4.02 -11.93 -13.01
CA PHE A 323 4.08 -10.75 -12.13
C PHE A 323 5.48 -10.17 -11.92
N ALA A 324 6.57 -10.92 -12.10
CA ALA A 324 7.93 -10.47 -11.79
C ALA A 324 8.32 -9.21 -12.58
N GLN A 325 7.89 -9.13 -13.83
CA GLN A 325 8.11 -7.98 -14.71
C GLN A 325 7.34 -6.72 -14.29
N TYR A 326 6.34 -6.84 -13.39
CA TYR A 326 5.49 -5.74 -12.93
C TYR A 326 5.55 -5.50 -11.42
N LEU A 327 6.56 -6.06 -10.74
CA LEU A 327 6.76 -5.83 -9.30
C LEU A 327 6.74 -4.32 -8.97
N PRO A 328 6.07 -3.92 -7.88
CA PRO A 328 6.02 -2.52 -7.47
C PRO A 328 7.42 -1.95 -7.22
N ILE A 329 7.76 -0.86 -7.89
CA ILE A 329 9.00 -0.10 -7.65
C ILE A 329 8.77 1.01 -6.63
N LEU A 330 9.66 1.14 -5.65
CA LEU A 330 9.67 2.29 -4.74
C LEU A 330 10.42 3.48 -5.37
N PRO A 331 9.94 4.72 -5.16
CA PRO A 331 10.58 5.91 -5.71
C PRO A 331 11.85 6.29 -4.95
N VAL A 332 12.70 7.14 -5.56
CA VAL A 332 13.98 7.62 -4.97
C VAL A 332 13.79 8.16 -3.55
N GLU A 333 12.74 8.97 -3.32
CA GLU A 333 12.44 9.53 -1.99
C GLU A 333 12.17 8.49 -0.89
N ALA A 334 11.84 7.25 -1.27
CA ALA A 334 11.45 6.18 -0.34
C ALA A 334 12.57 5.17 -0.07
N VAL A 335 13.52 5.04 -1.00
CA VAL A 335 14.50 3.95 -0.99
C VAL A 335 15.77 4.31 -0.24
N GLY A 336 16.11 5.60 -0.13
CA GLY A 336 17.28 6.08 0.60
C GLY A 336 18.56 5.43 0.10
N GLU A 337 19.36 4.82 0.97
CA GLU A 337 20.61 4.15 0.59
C GLU A 337 20.41 2.91 -0.31
N ASN A 338 19.19 2.38 -0.41
CA ASN A 338 18.90 1.18 -1.19
C ASN A 338 18.61 1.45 -2.68
N VAL A 339 18.91 2.64 -3.23
CA VAL A 339 18.64 2.99 -4.65
C VAL A 339 19.13 1.91 -5.61
N GLU A 340 20.35 1.40 -5.42
CA GLU A 340 20.96 0.41 -6.32
C GLU A 340 20.14 -0.90 -6.40
N LEU A 341 19.53 -1.33 -5.30
CA LEU A 341 18.64 -2.51 -5.29
C LEU A 341 17.47 -2.32 -6.25
N TRP A 342 16.86 -1.13 -6.23
CA TRP A 342 15.68 -0.82 -7.03
C TRP A 342 16.04 -0.54 -8.49
N GLU A 343 17.18 0.12 -8.76
CA GLU A 343 17.72 0.25 -10.12
C GLU A 343 17.96 -1.13 -10.74
N ASN A 344 18.62 -2.03 -10.00
CA ASN A 344 18.86 -3.39 -10.45
C ASN A 344 17.56 -4.17 -10.70
N LEU A 345 16.55 -4.02 -9.84
CA LEU A 345 15.24 -4.63 -10.06
C LEU A 345 14.61 -4.10 -11.36
N ARG A 346 14.66 -2.79 -11.59
CA ARG A 346 14.13 -2.18 -12.80
C ARG A 346 14.84 -2.68 -14.06
N GLU A 347 16.17 -2.78 -14.03
CA GLU A 347 16.94 -3.36 -15.13
C GLU A 347 16.56 -4.81 -15.42
N SER A 348 16.35 -5.62 -14.37
CA SER A 348 15.85 -6.99 -14.49
C SER A 348 14.45 -7.03 -15.12
N GLN A 349 13.51 -6.18 -14.72
CA GLN A 349 12.17 -6.09 -15.32
C GLN A 349 12.23 -5.73 -16.82
N ASN A 350 13.09 -4.77 -17.17
CA ASN A 350 13.30 -4.37 -18.56
C ASN A 350 13.94 -5.49 -19.40
N ARG A 351 14.72 -6.37 -18.78
CA ARG A 351 15.26 -7.58 -19.42
C ARG A 351 14.18 -8.64 -19.62
N TRP A 352 13.41 -8.96 -18.57
CA TRP A 352 12.38 -10.01 -18.60
C TRP A 352 11.22 -9.67 -19.54
N SER A 353 10.78 -8.41 -19.58
CA SER A 353 9.70 -7.98 -20.48
C SER A 353 10.02 -8.15 -21.96
N ARG A 354 11.30 -8.19 -22.36
CA ARG A 354 11.71 -8.43 -23.75
C ARG A 354 11.66 -9.90 -24.16
N THR A 355 11.67 -10.80 -23.19
CA THR A 355 11.75 -12.25 -23.41
C THR A 355 10.47 -12.98 -23.02
N SER A 356 9.54 -12.32 -22.34
CA SER A 356 8.36 -12.97 -21.77
C SER A 356 7.24 -13.19 -22.78
N GLU A 357 6.61 -14.37 -22.70
CA GLU A 357 5.37 -14.68 -23.43
C GLU A 357 4.13 -14.04 -22.76
N HIS A 358 4.26 -13.58 -21.50
CA HIS A 358 3.20 -12.91 -20.74
C HIS A 358 3.06 -11.42 -21.07
N SER A 359 3.31 -11.03 -22.32
CA SER A 359 3.02 -9.67 -22.74
C SER A 359 1.52 -9.41 -22.59
N ILE A 360 1.18 -8.28 -21.98
CA ILE A 360 -0.21 -7.78 -21.87
C ILE A 360 -0.86 -7.63 -23.28
N ASP A 361 -0.08 -7.67 -24.35
CA ASP A 361 -0.50 -7.58 -25.76
C ASP A 361 -1.18 -8.83 -26.33
N ALA A 362 -1.17 -9.98 -25.63
CA ALA A 362 -1.76 -11.23 -26.13
C ALA A 362 -3.30 -11.13 -26.28
N GLY A 363 -3.76 -10.49 -27.36
CA GLY A 363 -5.18 -10.28 -27.69
C GLY A 363 -5.60 -8.86 -28.07
N MET A 364 -4.67 -7.87 -28.17
CA MET A 364 -5.06 -6.51 -28.58
C MET A 364 -5.37 -6.41 -30.08
N ASP A 365 -6.54 -5.86 -30.42
CA ASP A 365 -6.94 -5.59 -31.79
C ASP A 365 -6.17 -4.40 -32.42
N GLN A 366 -6.15 -4.35 -33.76
CA GLN A 366 -5.41 -3.36 -34.53
C GLN A 366 -5.94 -1.93 -34.35
N GLU A 367 -7.24 -1.76 -34.08
CA GLU A 367 -7.85 -0.45 -33.83
C GLU A 367 -7.33 0.13 -32.52
N THR A 368 -7.31 -0.68 -31.47
CA THR A 368 -6.75 -0.34 -30.16
C THR A 368 -5.28 0.04 -30.27
N LYS A 369 -4.46 -0.75 -31.00
CA LYS A 369 -3.05 -0.40 -31.27
C LYS A 369 -2.89 0.96 -31.98
N THR A 370 -3.77 1.23 -32.94
CA THR A 370 -3.78 2.51 -33.68
C THR A 370 -4.14 3.68 -32.76
N LYS A 371 -5.16 3.54 -31.90
CA LYS A 371 -5.52 4.56 -30.90
C LYS A 371 -4.34 4.85 -29.95
N LEU A 372 -3.66 3.81 -29.50
CA LEU A 372 -2.56 3.92 -28.53
C LEU A 372 -1.31 4.61 -29.07
N SER A 373 -1.03 4.48 -30.37
CA SER A 373 0.11 5.12 -31.04
C SER A 373 0.17 6.66 -30.88
N LYS A 374 -0.96 7.29 -30.52
CA LYS A 374 -1.10 8.74 -30.36
C LYS A 374 -0.67 9.24 -28.98
N PHE A 375 -0.48 8.34 -28.01
CA PHE A 375 -0.19 8.71 -26.63
C PHE A 375 1.30 8.71 -26.36
N ARG A 376 1.68 9.56 -25.39
CA ARG A 376 3.06 9.65 -24.93
C ARG A 376 3.47 8.33 -24.27
N LYS A 377 4.72 7.96 -24.49
CA LYS A 377 5.37 6.86 -23.81
C LYS A 377 6.49 7.39 -22.94
N GLU A 378 6.61 6.85 -21.74
CA GLU A 378 7.77 7.00 -20.87
C GLU A 378 8.52 5.67 -20.84
N PRO A 379 9.85 5.66 -20.88
CA PRO A 379 10.58 4.44 -20.56
C PRO A 379 10.24 4.00 -19.13
N VAL A 380 10.21 2.68 -18.93
CA VAL A 380 9.87 2.05 -17.65
C VAL A 380 10.95 2.28 -16.61
#